data_AF-K1SHB8-F1
#
_entry.id   AF-K1SHB8-F1
#
_cell.length_a   1.000
_cell.length_b   1.000
_cell.length_c   1.000
_cell.angle_alpha   90.00
_cell.angle_beta   90.00
_cell.angle_gamma   90.00
#
_symmetry.space_group_name_H-M   'P 1'
#
loop_
_entity.id
_entity.type
_entity.pdbx_description
1 polymer ?
#
loop_
_entity_poly.entity_id
_entity_poly.type
_entity_poly.pdbx_seq_one_letter_code
_entity_poly.pdbx_strand_id
1 'polypeptide(L)'
;FCNHYPTCQKAWAAGKRVVKFIGYDAGEGYRSDKVLLGDLADRKYSKWYPLMEWGWTRDDCIRQIEAAGLPQPGKSSCFFCPSMKPDEITALREQHPDLFRRALALEDNARKNLKTVKGLGRNYSWRERFGKEFCTHGNG
;
A
#
# COMPACT_ATOMS: atom_id res chain seq x y z
N PHE A 1 1.20 -16.44 -0.82
CA PHE A 1 1.18 -16.63 -2.29
C PHE A 1 2.32 -17.53 -2.77
N CYS A 2 3.55 -17.05 -3.03
CA CYS A 2 4.61 -17.86 -3.66
C CYS A 2 4.96 -19.17 -2.94
N ASN A 3 4.98 -19.19 -1.60
CA ASN A 3 5.24 -20.41 -0.83
C ASN A 3 4.21 -21.53 -1.07
N HIS A 4 3.02 -21.19 -1.58
CA HIS A 4 1.94 -22.13 -1.89
C HIS A 4 1.64 -22.19 -3.40
N TYR A 5 2.47 -21.58 -4.25
CA TYR A 5 2.29 -21.61 -5.69
C TYR A 5 3.15 -22.71 -6.31
N PRO A 6 2.56 -23.75 -6.95
CA PRO A 6 3.30 -24.95 -7.34
C PRO A 6 4.51 -24.70 -8.26
N THR A 7 4.45 -23.71 -9.14
CA THR A 7 5.58 -23.38 -10.04
C THR A 7 6.76 -22.78 -9.28
N CYS A 8 6.52 -21.96 -8.26
CA CYS A 8 7.58 -21.44 -7.38
C CYS A 8 8.24 -22.57 -6.58
N GLN A 9 7.43 -23.48 -6.02
CA GLN A 9 7.94 -24.62 -5.26
C GLN A 9 8.82 -25.53 -6.14
N LYS A 10 8.38 -25.83 -7.37
CA LYS A 10 9.17 -26.60 -8.35
C LYS A 10 10.49 -25.89 -8.70
N ALA A 11 10.47 -24.57 -8.88
CA ALA A 11 11.70 -23.81 -9.15
C ALA A 11 12.71 -23.95 -7.99
N TRP A 12 12.26 -23.79 -6.74
CA TRP A 12 13.14 -23.93 -5.58
C TRP A 12 13.63 -25.35 -5.36
N ALA A 13 12.78 -26.36 -5.58
CA ALA A 13 13.18 -27.77 -5.51
C ALA A 13 14.26 -28.12 -6.54
N ALA A 14 14.25 -27.45 -7.70
CA ALA A 14 15.29 -27.55 -8.73
C ALA A 14 16.52 -26.66 -8.46
N GLY A 15 16.64 -26.05 -7.27
CA GLY A 15 17.73 -25.14 -6.93
C GLY A 15 17.70 -23.78 -7.66
N LYS A 16 16.62 -23.47 -8.37
CA LYS A 16 16.42 -22.19 -9.07
C LYS A 16 15.79 -21.15 -8.16
N ARG A 17 15.93 -19.88 -8.55
CA ARG A 17 15.31 -18.73 -7.88
C ARG A 17 14.14 -18.18 -8.69
N VAL A 18 13.12 -17.68 -8.01
CA VAL A 18 12.00 -16.95 -8.63
C VAL A 18 12.41 -15.48 -8.78
N VAL A 19 12.20 -14.91 -9.97
CA VAL A 19 12.48 -13.48 -10.20
C VAL A 19 11.36 -12.63 -9.60
N LYS A 20 11.74 -11.63 -8.80
CA LYS A 20 10.82 -10.66 -8.21
C LYS A 20 11.20 -9.27 -8.69
N PHE A 21 10.32 -8.68 -9.51
CA PHE A 21 10.45 -7.29 -9.92
C PHE A 21 9.99 -6.35 -8.80
N ILE A 22 10.81 -5.35 -8.48
CA ILE A 22 10.54 -4.35 -7.45
C ILE A 22 10.60 -2.98 -8.12
N GLY A 23 9.48 -2.26 -8.10
CA GLY A 23 9.39 -0.90 -8.64
C GLY A 23 9.69 0.14 -7.57
N TYR A 24 10.96 0.48 -7.38
CA TYR A 24 11.36 1.67 -6.64
C TYR A 24 11.76 2.77 -7.61
N ASP A 25 11.43 4.01 -7.28
CA ASP A 25 11.83 5.17 -8.08
C ASP A 25 13.36 5.26 -8.17
N ALA A 26 13.89 5.67 -9.33
CA ALA A 26 15.34 5.79 -9.54
C ALA A 26 16.04 6.72 -8.53
N GLY A 27 15.34 7.73 -7.99
CA GLY A 27 15.84 8.60 -6.93
C GLY A 27 15.88 7.96 -5.53
N GLU A 28 15.34 6.75 -5.37
CA GLU A 28 15.25 6.04 -4.08
C GLU A 28 16.33 4.95 -3.89
N GLY A 29 17.53 5.10 -4.49
CA GLY A 29 18.62 4.09 -4.45
C GLY A 29 18.93 3.54 -3.04
N TYR A 30 18.83 4.40 -2.01
CA TYR A 30 19.02 4.00 -0.61
C TYR A 30 18.13 2.83 -0.16
N ARG A 31 16.96 2.63 -0.81
CA ARG A 31 16.01 1.55 -0.48
C ARG A 31 16.51 0.19 -0.92
N SER A 32 17.17 0.09 -2.07
CA SER A 32 17.82 -1.15 -2.53
C SER A 32 19.13 -1.38 -1.79
N ASP A 33 19.91 -0.32 -1.57
CA ASP A 33 21.22 -0.43 -0.91
C ASP A 33 21.10 -1.04 0.50
N LYS A 34 20.07 -0.62 1.24
CA LYS A 34 19.80 -1.11 2.60
C LYS A 34 19.56 -2.63 2.67
N VAL A 35 19.11 -3.25 1.59
CA VAL A 35 18.73 -4.68 1.56
C VAL A 35 19.62 -5.53 0.67
N LEU A 36 20.59 -4.93 -0.02
CA LEU A 36 21.44 -5.56 -1.03
C LEU A 36 22.04 -6.89 -0.55
N LEU A 37 22.68 -6.91 0.62
CA LEU A 37 23.31 -8.12 1.15
C LEU A 37 22.28 -9.24 1.42
N GLY A 38 21.11 -8.88 1.97
CA GLY A 38 20.02 -9.84 2.19
C GLY A 38 19.44 -10.36 0.89
N ASP A 39 19.40 -9.52 -0.14
CA ASP A 39 18.88 -9.89 -1.45
C ASP A 39 19.83 -10.77 -2.24
N LEU A 40 21.14 -10.54 -2.12
CA LEU A 40 22.17 -11.41 -2.69
C LEU A 40 22.21 -12.79 -2.02
N ALA A 41 21.98 -12.84 -0.69
CA ALA A 41 21.93 -14.08 0.08
C ALA A 41 20.62 -14.88 -0.08
N ASP A 42 19.61 -14.31 -0.75
CA ASP A 42 18.29 -14.94 -0.87
C ASP A 42 18.34 -16.17 -1.80
N ARG A 43 18.09 -17.34 -1.21
CA ARG A 43 18.07 -18.63 -1.91
C ARG A 43 16.80 -18.88 -2.69
N LYS A 44 15.71 -18.14 -2.42
CA LYS A 44 14.41 -18.31 -3.07
C LYS A 44 14.18 -17.31 -4.18
N TYR A 45 14.70 -16.09 -4.05
CA TYR A 45 14.39 -14.99 -4.95
C TYR A 45 15.63 -14.35 -5.56
N SER A 46 15.51 -13.98 -6.83
CA SER A 46 16.38 -13.00 -7.49
C SER A 46 15.58 -11.72 -7.66
N LYS A 47 16.05 -10.61 -7.11
CA LYS A 47 15.31 -9.34 -7.09
C LYS A 47 15.89 -8.40 -8.13
N TRP A 48 15.00 -7.82 -8.93
CA TRP A 48 15.34 -6.93 -10.04
C TRP A 48 14.66 -5.59 -9.78
N TYR A 49 15.33 -4.49 -10.15
CA TYR A 49 14.87 -3.13 -9.88
C TYR A 49 14.77 -2.33 -11.18
N PRO A 50 13.84 -2.67 -12.09
CA PRO A 50 13.85 -2.14 -13.45
C PRO A 50 13.80 -0.62 -13.52
N LEU A 51 13.00 0.01 -12.65
CA LEU A 51 12.87 1.47 -12.63
C LEU A 51 14.20 2.15 -12.25
N MET A 52 14.97 1.57 -11.34
CA MET A 52 16.32 2.06 -11.01
C MET A 52 17.30 1.78 -12.15
N GLU A 53 17.26 0.56 -12.72
CA GLU A 53 18.13 0.14 -13.83
C GLU A 53 17.91 0.99 -15.11
N TRP A 54 16.67 1.42 -15.36
CA TRP A 54 16.31 2.28 -16.48
C TRP A 54 16.47 3.78 -16.17
N GLY A 55 16.76 4.14 -14.92
CA GLY A 55 16.82 5.53 -14.48
C GLY A 55 15.46 6.24 -14.48
N TRP A 56 14.36 5.48 -14.35
CA TRP A 56 13.01 6.01 -14.36
C TRP A 56 12.58 6.54 -12.99
N THR A 57 12.30 7.82 -12.96
CA THR A 57 11.57 8.48 -11.88
C THR A 57 10.06 8.24 -12.04
N ARG A 58 9.28 8.73 -11.07
CA ARG A 58 7.82 8.77 -11.14
C ARG A 58 7.32 9.46 -12.40
N ASP A 59 7.96 10.56 -12.79
CA ASP A 59 7.56 11.32 -13.98
C ASP A 59 7.87 10.54 -15.26
N ASP A 60 8.97 9.78 -15.29
CA ASP A 60 9.24 8.85 -16.38
C ASP A 60 8.16 7.77 -16.48
N CYS A 61 7.76 7.17 -15.35
CA CYS A 61 6.68 6.19 -15.33
C CYS A 61 5.36 6.78 -15.87
N ILE A 62 5.02 8.01 -15.46
CA ILE A 62 3.82 8.71 -15.95
C ILE A 62 3.88 8.87 -17.47
N ARG A 63 4.99 9.40 -18.00
CA ARG A 63 5.18 9.59 -19.45
C ARG A 63 5.08 8.28 -20.22
N GLN A 64 5.64 7.20 -19.71
CA GLN A 64 5.64 5.90 -20.38
C GLN A 64 4.26 5.23 -20.37
N ILE A 65 3.49 5.38 -19.28
CA ILE A 65 2.10 4.92 -19.20
C ILE A 65 1.23 5.70 -20.22
N GLU A 66 1.40 7.02 -20.31
CA GLU A 66 0.70 7.86 -21.28
C GLU A 66 1.08 7.52 -22.72
N ALA A 67 2.38 7.32 -23.00
CA ALA A 67 2.85 6.92 -24.32
C ALA A 67 2.30 5.56 -24.76
N ALA A 68 2.00 4.66 -23.81
CA ALA A 68 1.34 3.39 -24.06
C ALA A 68 -0.20 3.51 -24.24
N GLY A 69 -0.76 4.72 -24.12
CA GLY A 69 -2.20 4.95 -24.20
C GLY A 69 -2.99 4.41 -23.00
N LEU A 70 -2.32 4.20 -21.86
CA LEU A 70 -2.93 3.65 -20.65
C LEU A 70 -3.31 4.79 -19.67
N PRO A 71 -4.41 4.64 -18.91
CA PRO A 71 -4.74 5.61 -17.87
C PRO A 71 -3.74 5.53 -16.71
N GLN A 72 -3.46 6.69 -16.10
CA GLN A 72 -2.65 6.72 -14.88
C GLN A 72 -3.32 5.90 -13.77
N PRO A 73 -2.59 4.98 -13.10
CA PRO A 73 -3.15 4.22 -12.01
C PRO A 73 -3.55 5.16 -10.87
N GLY A 74 -4.76 4.98 -10.35
CA GLY A 74 -5.20 5.67 -9.15
C GLY A 74 -4.35 5.31 -7.94
N LYS A 75 -4.43 6.15 -6.89
CA LYS A 75 -3.78 5.85 -5.62
C LYS A 75 -4.32 4.53 -5.05
N SER A 76 -3.44 3.56 -4.85
CA SER A 76 -3.78 2.33 -4.14
C SER A 76 -3.86 2.61 -2.63
N SER A 77 -5.07 2.91 -2.13
CA SER A 77 -5.32 3.09 -0.69
C SER A 77 -6.28 2.03 -0.16
N CYS A 78 -5.89 1.32 0.91
CA CYS A 78 -6.84 0.54 1.70
C CYS A 78 -7.89 1.45 2.35
N PHE A 79 -9.09 0.95 2.64
CA PHE A 79 -10.17 1.71 3.30
C PHE A 79 -9.84 2.26 4.70
N PHE A 80 -8.69 1.90 5.28
CA PHE A 80 -8.17 2.39 6.54
C PHE A 80 -6.80 3.08 6.38
N CYS A 81 -6.43 3.47 5.16
CA CYS A 81 -5.12 4.05 4.86
C CYS A 81 -4.92 5.38 5.63
N PRO A 82 -3.90 5.51 6.49
CA PRO A 82 -3.59 6.74 7.22
C PRO A 82 -3.31 7.96 6.32
N SER A 83 -2.94 7.70 5.06
CA SER A 83 -2.58 8.71 4.08
C SER A 83 -3.75 9.16 3.21
N MET A 84 -4.99 8.76 3.48
CA MET A 84 -6.15 9.29 2.76
C MET A 84 -6.31 10.81 2.98
N LYS A 85 -6.69 11.50 1.91
CA LYS A 85 -7.08 12.91 1.95
C LYS A 85 -8.49 13.02 2.57
N PRO A 86 -8.84 14.14 3.23
CA PRO A 86 -10.17 14.34 3.79
C PRO A 86 -11.32 14.04 2.83
N ASP A 87 -11.24 14.49 1.58
CA ASP A 87 -12.29 14.25 0.58
C ASP A 87 -12.40 12.75 0.20
N GLU A 88 -11.28 12.01 0.19
CA GLU A 88 -11.28 10.55 0.01
C GLU A 88 -11.98 9.84 1.19
N ILE A 89 -11.81 10.37 2.42
CA ILE A 89 -12.44 9.83 3.63
C ILE A 89 -13.95 10.12 3.62
N THR A 90 -14.35 11.33 3.23
CA THR A 90 -15.76 11.71 3.06
C THR A 90 -16.43 10.86 1.99
N ALA A 91 -15.79 10.69 0.83
CA ALA A 91 -16.29 9.82 -0.22
C ALA A 91 -16.41 8.36 0.24
N LEU A 92 -15.41 7.84 0.98
CA LEU A 92 -15.49 6.50 1.57
C LEU A 92 -16.68 6.37 2.52
N ARG A 93 -16.93 7.37 3.37
CA ARG A 93 -18.05 7.39 4.31
C ARG A 93 -19.40 7.35 3.59
N GLU A 94 -19.54 8.08 2.50
CA GLU A 94 -20.80 8.22 1.75
C GLU A 94 -21.05 7.01 0.83
N GLN A 95 -20.03 6.58 0.11
CA GLN A 95 -20.15 5.55 -0.93
C GLN A 95 -19.98 4.12 -0.37
N HIS A 96 -19.20 3.96 0.70
CA HIS A 96 -18.90 2.67 1.32
C HIS A 96 -18.96 2.75 2.87
N PRO A 97 -20.13 3.08 3.45
CA PRO A 97 -20.28 3.30 4.88
C PRO A 97 -19.93 2.07 5.74
N ASP A 98 -20.01 0.86 5.20
CA ASP A 98 -19.57 -0.37 5.86
C ASP A 98 -18.04 -0.39 6.05
N LEU A 99 -17.27 -0.05 5.01
CA LEU A 99 -15.82 0.02 5.07
C LEU A 99 -15.36 1.17 5.97
N PHE A 100 -16.05 2.32 5.92
CA PHE A 100 -15.78 3.42 6.84
C PHE A 100 -15.99 3.02 8.31
N ARG A 101 -17.10 2.34 8.64
CA ARG A 101 -17.32 1.80 10.00
C ARG A 101 -16.22 0.83 10.43
N ARG A 102 -15.76 -0.04 9.53
CA ARG A 102 -14.63 -0.94 9.78
C ARG A 102 -13.32 -0.19 10.05
N ALA A 103 -13.06 0.91 9.32
CA ALA A 103 -11.93 1.78 9.58
C ALA A 103 -12.01 2.39 10.98
N LEU A 104 -13.17 2.90 11.39
CA LEU A 104 -13.36 3.46 12.73
C LEU A 104 -13.19 2.40 13.83
N ALA A 105 -13.65 1.17 13.61
CA ALA A 105 -13.44 0.07 14.55
C ALA A 105 -11.94 -0.27 14.68
N LEU A 106 -11.18 -0.27 13.58
CA LEU A 106 -9.73 -0.44 13.61
C LEU A 106 -9.05 0.68 14.40
N GLU A 107 -9.47 1.93 14.21
CA GLU A 107 -8.98 3.08 14.98
C GLU A 107 -9.21 2.91 16.49
N ASP A 108 -10.42 2.53 16.89
CA ASP A 108 -10.78 2.36 18.30
C ASP A 108 -10.02 1.23 18.97
N ASN A 109 -9.88 0.09 18.28
CA ASN A 109 -9.13 -1.05 18.76
C ASN A 109 -7.65 -0.68 19.00
N ALA A 110 -7.10 0.18 18.14
CA ALA A 110 -5.72 0.64 18.27
C ALA A 110 -5.53 1.72 19.35
N ARG A 111 -6.59 2.46 19.73
CA ARG A 111 -6.52 3.70 20.53
C ARG A 111 -5.66 3.60 21.79
N LYS A 112 -5.80 2.51 22.56
CA LYS A 112 -5.06 2.30 23.82
C LYS A 112 -3.54 2.19 23.61
N ASN A 113 -3.11 1.81 22.41
CA ASN A 113 -1.71 1.56 22.07
C ASN A 113 -1.09 2.68 21.23
N LEU A 114 -1.85 3.72 20.88
CA LEU A 114 -1.35 4.82 20.07
C LEU A 114 -0.44 5.72 20.90
N LYS A 115 0.80 5.93 20.43
CA LYS A 115 1.80 6.77 21.10
C LYS A 115 2.10 8.06 20.36
N THR A 116 2.14 8.00 19.02
CA THR A 116 2.64 9.09 18.17
C THR A 116 1.61 9.61 17.17
N VAL A 117 0.42 8.99 17.11
CA VAL A 117 -0.67 9.36 16.21
C VAL A 117 -1.98 9.44 17.00
N LYS A 118 -2.92 10.27 16.54
CA LYS A 118 -4.21 10.46 17.23
C LYS A 118 -5.29 9.45 16.83
N GLY A 119 -5.06 8.70 15.76
CA GLY A 119 -5.96 7.69 15.21
C GLY A 119 -5.37 7.10 13.94
N LEU A 120 -6.22 6.75 12.97
CA LEU A 120 -5.81 6.50 11.60
C LEU A 120 -5.21 7.76 10.96
N GLY A 121 -5.65 8.95 11.34
CA GLY A 121 -4.97 10.19 10.98
C GLY A 121 -3.76 10.44 11.87
N ARG A 122 -2.65 10.93 11.28
CA ARG A 122 -1.43 11.26 12.02
C ARG A 122 -1.68 12.30 13.12
N ASN A 123 -2.38 13.38 12.76
CA ASN A 123 -2.60 14.54 13.64
C ASN A 123 -4.06 14.72 14.09
N TYR A 124 -4.95 13.80 13.69
CA TYR A 124 -6.38 13.83 14.03
C TYR A 124 -6.96 12.41 14.05
N SER A 125 -8.00 12.18 14.84
CA SER A 125 -8.78 10.93 14.79
C SER A 125 -9.79 11.02 13.64
N TRP A 126 -9.95 9.93 12.89
CA TRP A 126 -11.01 9.84 11.89
C TRP A 126 -12.38 9.83 12.55
N ARG A 127 -12.52 9.13 13.68
CA ARG A 127 -13.77 9.10 14.45
C ARG A 127 -14.18 10.51 14.88
N GLU A 128 -13.26 11.29 15.42
CA GLU A 128 -13.57 12.64 15.90
C GLU A 128 -13.91 13.59 14.76
N ARG A 129 -13.20 13.47 13.62
CA ARG A 129 -13.30 14.43 12.51
C ARG A 129 -14.42 14.09 11.51
N PHE A 130 -14.64 12.82 11.22
CA PHE A 130 -15.56 12.35 10.17
C PHE A 130 -16.67 11.44 10.70
N GLY A 131 -16.54 10.94 11.93
CA GLY A 131 -17.52 10.04 12.55
C GLY A 131 -18.77 10.70 13.11
N LYS A 132 -18.83 12.05 13.12
CA LYS A 132 -20.01 12.81 13.56
C LYS A 132 -21.08 12.84 12.47
N GLU A 133 -21.72 11.70 12.21
CA GLU A 133 -22.95 11.61 11.39
C GLU A 133 -23.60 10.22 11.42
N PHE A 134 -23.55 9.53 12.57
CA PHE A 134 -24.40 8.36 12.82
C PHE A 134 -25.49 8.71 13.84
N CYS A 135 -26.23 9.80 13.64
CA CYS A 135 -27.52 9.96 14.29
C CYS A 135 -28.56 9.18 13.48
N THR A 136 -28.73 7.89 13.79
CA THR A 136 -29.93 7.15 13.39
C THR A 136 -31.11 7.73 14.15
N HIS A 137 -31.82 8.67 13.53
CA HIS A 137 -33.23 8.89 13.86
C HIS A 137 -34.05 7.82 13.13
N GLY A 138 -34.59 6.86 13.89
CA GLY A 138 -35.64 5.88 13.49
C GLY A 138 -35.18 4.72 12.58
N ASN A 139 -35.71 3.50 12.64
CA ASN A 139 -36.82 2.90 13.38
C ASN A 139 -36.55 1.39 13.54
N GLY A 140 -36.99 0.83 14.66
CA GLY A 140 -36.97 -0.59 15.00
C GLY A 140 -37.31 -0.78 16.46
#